data_AF-A0A1S1EDG7-F1
#
_entry.id   AF-A0A1S1EDG7-F1
#
_cell.length_a   1.000
_cell.length_b   1.000
_cell.length_c   1.000
_cell.angle_alpha   90.00
_cell.angle_beta   90.00
_cell.angle_gamma   90.00
#
_symmetry.space_group_name_H-M   'P 1'
#
loop_
_entity.id
_entity.type
_entity.pdbx_description
1 polymer ?
#
loop_
_entity_poly.entity_id
_entity_poly.type
_entity_poly.pdbx_seq_one_letter_code
_entity_poly.pdbx_strand_id
1 'polypeptide(L)'
;MKRALALTLAAALIPATVIAPKAEAVKLRCHPVHVIQAAGTGFSHSWDPSARETLFDDASSPADDLQRRFGARTVSTYTVKYPASLGRFSALGAGNGLEGTEAATYGESVRYGRDVATLEMETMARHCPGTRFILIGYSQGAHLIGDAEG
;
A
#
# COMPACT_ATOMS: atom_id res chain seq x y z
N MET A 1 -66.86 -22.35 32.46
CA MET A 1 -66.76 -21.48 31.26
C MET A 1 -65.34 -20.91 31.28
N LYS A 2 -64.42 -21.11 30.33
CA LYS A 2 -64.45 -20.91 28.88
C LYS A 2 -63.40 -21.83 28.22
N ARG A 3 -63.72 -22.35 27.04
CA ARG A 3 -62.84 -23.16 26.18
C ARG A 3 -61.76 -22.26 25.57
N ALA A 4 -60.48 -22.64 25.68
CA ALA A 4 -59.40 -22.01 24.94
C ALA A 4 -58.97 -22.93 23.78
N LEU A 5 -59.15 -22.42 22.56
CA LEU A 5 -58.87 -23.09 21.30
C LEU A 5 -57.34 -23.13 21.10
N ALA A 6 -56.78 -24.32 20.85
CA ALA A 6 -55.38 -24.48 20.48
C ALA A 6 -55.19 -24.13 19.00
N LEU A 7 -54.32 -23.17 18.69
CA LEU A 7 -53.88 -22.85 17.33
C LEU A 7 -52.51 -23.51 17.10
N THR A 8 -52.46 -24.59 16.33
CA THR A 8 -51.20 -25.21 15.90
C THR A 8 -50.64 -24.46 14.69
N LEU A 9 -49.57 -23.70 14.91
CA LEU A 9 -48.81 -23.02 13.86
C LEU A 9 -47.78 -24.00 13.28
N ALA A 10 -48.02 -24.53 12.08
CA ALA A 10 -47.03 -25.33 11.36
C ALA A 10 -46.01 -24.41 10.68
N ALA A 11 -44.81 -24.30 11.24
CA ALA A 11 -43.70 -23.57 10.62
C ALA A 11 -43.04 -24.44 9.54
N ALA A 12 -43.21 -24.07 8.27
CA ALA A 12 -42.49 -24.68 7.16
C ALA A 12 -41.04 -24.14 7.13
N LEU A 13 -40.06 -24.99 7.45
CA LEU A 13 -38.64 -24.67 7.27
C LEU A 13 -38.29 -24.78 5.79
N ILE A 14 -38.02 -23.65 5.14
CA ILE A 14 -37.36 -23.60 3.83
C ILE A 14 -35.85 -23.55 4.10
N PRO A 15 -35.05 -24.55 3.68
CA PRO A 15 -33.60 -24.47 3.83
C PRO A 15 -33.05 -23.41 2.88
N ALA A 16 -32.63 -22.27 3.44
CA ALA A 16 -31.88 -21.26 2.71
C ALA A 16 -30.45 -21.76 2.48
N THR A 17 -30.14 -22.24 1.28
CA THR A 17 -28.77 -22.52 0.86
C THR A 17 -28.04 -21.20 0.64
N VAL A 18 -27.27 -20.78 1.64
CA VAL A 18 -26.37 -19.62 1.52
C VAL A 18 -25.19 -20.03 0.62
N ILE A 19 -25.24 -19.64 -0.65
CA ILE A 19 -24.10 -19.74 -1.56
C ILE A 19 -23.15 -18.60 -1.16
N ALA A 20 -22.20 -18.89 -0.27
CA ALA A 20 -21.14 -17.96 0.05
C ALA A 20 -20.24 -17.79 -1.20
N PRO A 21 -19.95 -16.55 -1.65
CA PRO A 21 -19.00 -16.36 -2.73
C PRO A 21 -17.64 -16.90 -2.28
N LYS A 22 -17.07 -17.81 -3.09
CA LYS A 22 -15.69 -18.25 -2.89
C LYS A 22 -14.80 -17.03 -3.11
N ALA A 23 -14.04 -16.64 -2.09
CA ALA A 23 -12.98 -15.66 -2.26
C ALA A 23 -11.98 -16.20 -3.28
N GLU A 24 -12.01 -15.65 -4.49
CA GLU A 24 -11.03 -15.96 -5.51
C GLU A 24 -9.73 -15.27 -5.12
N ALA A 25 -8.67 -16.06 -4.93
CA ALA A 25 -7.35 -15.51 -4.66
C ALA A 25 -6.93 -14.63 -5.84
N VAL A 26 -6.72 -13.33 -5.58
CA VAL A 26 -6.15 -12.41 -6.57
C VAL A 26 -4.77 -12.93 -6.93
N LYS A 27 -4.62 -13.56 -8.10
CA LYS A 27 -3.31 -13.98 -8.59
C LYS A 27 -2.52 -12.74 -8.95
N LEU A 28 -1.43 -12.49 -8.22
CA LEU A 28 -0.43 -11.52 -8.64
C LEU A 28 0.02 -11.88 -10.08
N ARG A 29 -0.03 -10.90 -10.98
CA ARG A 29 0.50 -11.08 -12.33
C ARG A 29 2.01 -10.90 -12.24
N CYS A 30 2.77 -11.89 -12.70
CA CYS A 30 4.22 -11.78 -12.72
C CYS A 30 4.65 -10.86 -13.86
N HIS A 31 5.54 -9.93 -13.55
CA HIS A 31 6.15 -9.01 -14.50
C HIS A 31 7.66 -9.29 -14.52
N PRO A 32 8.33 -9.25 -15.70
CA PRO A 32 9.78 -9.36 -15.78
C PRO A 32 10.52 -8.38 -14.84
N VAL A 33 10.00 -7.15 -14.71
CA VAL A 33 10.57 -6.11 -13.85
C VAL A 33 9.48 -5.56 -12.91
N HIS A 34 9.83 -5.39 -11.65
CA HIS A 34 9.03 -4.72 -10.63
C HIS A 34 9.82 -3.53 -10.05
N VAL A 35 9.29 -2.33 -10.23
CA VAL A 35 9.92 -1.09 -9.78
C VAL A 35 9.28 -0.67 -8.47
N ILE A 36 10.06 -0.67 -7.39
CA ILE A 36 9.64 -0.12 -6.09
C ILE A 36 10.25 1.27 -5.97
N GLN A 37 9.41 2.27 -5.74
CA GLN A 37 9.87 3.66 -5.58
C GLN A 37 9.39 4.28 -4.26
N ALA A 38 10.21 5.14 -3.67
CA ALA A 38 9.88 5.86 -2.44
C ALA A 38 10.14 7.36 -2.59
N ALA A 39 9.09 8.15 -2.45
CA ALA A 39 9.15 9.60 -2.55
C ALA A 39 9.79 10.25 -1.31
N GLY A 40 10.14 11.54 -1.42
CA GLY A 40 10.72 12.30 -0.32
C GLY A 40 9.72 12.70 0.77
N THR A 41 10.22 13.40 1.79
CA THR A 41 9.39 13.97 2.85
C THR A 41 8.29 14.86 2.27
N GLY A 42 7.05 14.69 2.75
CA GLY A 42 5.87 15.43 2.27
C GLY A 42 5.25 14.86 0.99
N PHE A 43 5.86 13.84 0.37
CA PHE A 43 5.43 13.28 -0.92
C PHE A 43 4.84 11.87 -0.83
N SER A 44 4.56 11.38 0.38
CA SER A 44 3.83 10.12 0.61
C SER A 44 2.93 10.23 1.84
N HIS A 45 2.04 9.26 1.96
CA HIS A 45 1.11 9.08 3.07
C HIS A 45 0.92 7.57 3.29
N SER A 46 0.80 7.13 4.55
CA SER A 46 0.53 5.75 4.94
C SER A 46 -0.97 5.40 4.86
N TRP A 47 -1.85 6.39 4.97
CA TRP A 47 -3.30 6.20 5.16
C TRP A 47 -4.17 6.40 3.90
N ASP A 48 -3.65 7.00 2.83
CA ASP A 48 -4.42 7.28 1.60
C ASP A 48 -4.26 6.13 0.57
N PRO A 49 -5.24 5.82 -0.31
CA PRO A 49 -5.13 4.67 -1.21
C PRO A 49 -4.02 4.83 -2.26
N SER A 50 -3.40 5.99 -2.38
CA SER A 50 -2.16 6.18 -3.11
C SER A 50 -1.19 7.04 -2.30
N ALA A 51 0.00 6.51 -1.98
CA ALA A 51 1.19 7.37 -2.03
C ALA A 51 1.13 8.09 -3.37
N ARG A 52 1.50 9.38 -3.44
CA ARG A 52 1.50 10.10 -4.72
C ARG A 52 2.12 9.19 -5.78
N GLU A 53 1.43 8.96 -6.90
CA GLU A 53 1.98 8.14 -7.99
C GLU A 53 3.33 8.70 -8.45
N THR A 54 3.51 10.00 -8.20
CA THR A 54 4.65 10.82 -8.58
C THR A 54 5.71 10.89 -7.50
N LEU A 55 6.97 10.79 -7.91
CA LEU A 55 8.12 10.82 -7.01
C LEU A 55 8.53 12.26 -6.67
N PHE A 56 8.20 13.21 -7.55
CA PHE A 56 8.64 14.60 -7.52
C PHE A 56 7.46 15.59 -7.58
N ASP A 57 7.75 16.85 -7.21
CA ASP A 57 6.79 17.97 -7.22
C ASP A 57 6.18 18.27 -8.59
N ASP A 58 6.95 18.06 -9.67
CA ASP A 58 6.55 18.31 -11.06
C ASP A 58 5.66 17.20 -11.65
N ALA A 59 5.16 16.30 -10.80
CA ALA A 59 4.40 15.13 -11.15
C ALA A 59 5.17 14.09 -11.99
N SER A 60 6.50 14.14 -12.02
CA SER A 60 7.31 13.11 -12.66
C SER A 60 7.56 11.89 -11.75
N SER A 61 7.78 10.75 -12.39
CA SER A 61 7.93 9.43 -11.76
C SER A 61 8.77 8.54 -12.67
N PRO A 62 10.02 8.22 -12.30
CA PRO A 62 10.86 7.33 -13.08
C PRO A 62 10.23 5.93 -13.26
N ALA A 63 9.48 5.45 -12.26
CA ALA A 63 8.75 4.19 -12.37
C ALA A 63 7.67 4.24 -13.45
N ASP A 64 6.92 5.34 -13.53
CA ASP A 64 5.89 5.51 -14.56
C ASP A 64 6.52 5.72 -15.94
N ASP A 65 7.66 6.41 -16.03
CA ASP A 65 8.42 6.51 -17.28
C ASP A 65 8.88 5.15 -17.79
N LEU A 66 9.39 4.28 -16.91
CA LEU A 66 9.76 2.91 -17.25
C LEU A 66 8.52 2.12 -17.72
N GLN A 67 7.40 2.23 -17.02
CA GLN A 67 6.18 1.52 -17.41
C GLN A 67 5.60 2.03 -18.73
N ARG A 68 5.60 3.34 -18.98
CA ARG A 68 5.18 3.94 -20.26
C ARG A 68 6.06 3.47 -21.41
N ARG A 69 7.37 3.40 -21.18
CA ARG A 69 8.35 3.02 -22.22
C ARG A 69 8.34 1.54 -22.57
N PHE A 70 8.20 0.66 -21.57
CA PHE A 70 8.33 -0.79 -21.74
C PHE A 70 7.00 -1.57 -21.66
N GLY A 71 5.92 -0.89 -21.28
CA GLY A 71 4.57 -1.41 -21.17
C GLY A 71 4.28 -2.13 -19.85
N ALA A 72 3.03 -2.04 -19.39
CA ALA A 72 2.54 -2.62 -18.14
C ALA A 72 2.55 -4.17 -18.08
N ARG A 73 2.88 -4.86 -19.18
CA ARG A 73 3.14 -6.32 -19.15
C ARG A 73 4.58 -6.66 -18.77
N THR A 74 5.50 -5.73 -19.00
CA THR A 74 6.94 -5.90 -18.76
C THR A 74 7.35 -5.30 -17.42
N VAL A 75 6.81 -4.12 -17.11
CA VAL A 75 7.18 -3.33 -15.94
C VAL A 75 5.95 -3.11 -15.07
N SER A 76 6.01 -3.61 -13.83
CA SER A 76 5.09 -3.21 -12.77
C SER A 76 5.73 -2.14 -11.89
N THR A 77 4.91 -1.30 -11.29
CA THR A 77 5.34 -0.18 -10.44
C THR A 77 4.65 -0.27 -9.09
N TYR A 78 5.37 0.10 -8.04
CA TYR A 78 4.87 0.20 -6.68
C TYR A 78 5.47 1.42 -5.99
N THR A 79 4.63 2.33 -5.51
CA THR A 79 5.09 3.46 -4.70
C THR A 79 4.89 3.14 -3.22
N VAL A 80 5.98 3.24 -2.45
CA VAL A 80 5.99 2.99 -1.01
C VAL A 80 5.09 3.99 -0.28
N LYS A 81 4.11 3.43 0.43
CA LYS A 81 3.17 4.15 1.28
C LYS A 81 3.77 4.27 2.67
N TYR A 82 4.13 5.48 3.06
CA TYR A 82 4.77 5.72 4.35
C TYR A 82 4.53 7.17 4.80
N PRO A 83 4.75 7.48 6.10
CA PRO A 83 4.44 8.80 6.65
C PRO A 83 5.12 10.00 5.97
N ALA A 84 6.25 9.78 5.29
CA ALA A 84 7.06 10.81 4.65
C ALA A 84 7.28 12.05 5.54
N SER A 85 7.55 11.82 6.82
CA SER A 85 7.56 12.87 7.84
C SER A 85 8.95 13.12 8.42
N LEU A 86 9.21 14.38 8.77
CA LEU A 86 10.37 14.79 9.56
C LEU A 86 10.05 14.83 11.07
N GLY A 87 8.80 14.60 11.47
CA GLY A 87 8.29 14.79 12.83
C GLY A 87 7.81 16.21 13.11
N ARG A 88 7.08 16.40 14.22
CA ARG A 88 6.76 17.73 14.75
C ARG A 88 8.05 18.38 15.27
N PHE A 89 8.63 19.27 14.49
CA PHE A 89 9.57 20.26 15.02
C PHE A 89 8.77 21.47 15.54
N SER A 90 8.17 21.36 16.74
CA SER A 90 7.95 22.47 17.72
C SER A 90 6.75 22.25 18.66
N ALA A 91 6.94 22.59 19.93
CA ALA A 91 5.92 22.74 20.97
C ALA A 91 4.99 23.97 20.76
N LEU A 92 5.20 24.80 19.73
CA LEU A 92 4.49 26.07 19.52
C LEU A 92 3.91 26.31 18.11
N GLY A 93 3.80 25.30 17.26
CA GLY A 93 3.00 25.43 16.03
C GLY A 93 3.60 24.70 14.83
N ALA A 94 2.69 24.17 14.02
CA ALA A 94 2.95 23.41 12.80
C ALA A 94 3.86 24.20 11.84
N GLY A 95 5.03 23.66 11.57
CA GLY A 95 5.99 24.15 10.61
C GLY A 95 5.52 23.97 9.16
N ASN A 96 5.36 25.10 8.47
CA ASN A 96 5.74 25.42 7.08
C ASN A 96 5.60 24.37 5.93
N GLY A 97 4.89 23.26 6.09
CA GLY A 97 4.68 22.25 5.03
C GLY A 97 5.83 21.24 4.84
N LEU A 98 6.90 21.29 5.66
CA LEU A 98 7.99 20.30 5.64
C LEU A 98 7.77 19.14 6.62
N GLU A 99 6.74 19.19 7.46
CA GLU A 99 6.50 18.25 8.57
C GLU A 99 5.97 16.87 8.13
N GLY A 100 5.99 16.57 6.83
CA GLY A 100 5.27 15.43 6.29
C GLY A 100 3.78 15.52 6.58
N THR A 101 3.11 14.42 6.34
CA THR A 101 1.65 14.40 6.29
C THR A 101 1.05 13.71 7.52
N GLU A 102 1.94 13.25 8.40
CA GLU A 102 1.66 12.42 9.56
C GLU A 102 2.60 12.75 10.71
N ALA A 103 2.15 12.50 11.94
CA ALA A 103 2.88 12.81 13.17
C ALA A 103 3.98 11.78 13.53
N ALA A 104 4.56 11.10 12.54
CA ALA A 104 5.68 10.19 12.74
C ALA A 104 6.99 10.98 12.80
N THR A 105 7.91 10.63 13.71
CA THR A 105 9.29 11.14 13.63
C THR A 105 9.97 10.67 12.34
N TYR A 106 11.07 11.33 11.95
CA TYR A 106 11.87 10.90 10.80
C TYR A 106 12.27 9.41 10.86
N GLY A 107 12.75 8.95 12.03
CA GLY A 107 13.16 7.56 12.22
C GLY A 107 11.98 6.57 12.14
N GLU A 108 10.82 6.93 12.70
CA GLU A 108 9.60 6.11 12.57
C GLU A 108 9.11 6.05 11.12
N SER A 109 9.17 7.18 10.42
CA SER A 109 8.81 7.30 9.00
C SER A 109 9.70 6.40 8.13
N VAL A 110 11.04 6.52 8.27
CA VAL A 110 12.00 5.69 7.52
C VAL A 110 11.82 4.21 7.82
N ARG A 111 11.74 3.82 9.10
CA ARG A 111 11.56 2.42 9.51
C ARG A 111 10.28 1.83 8.94
N TYR A 112 9.16 2.55 9.05
CA TYR A 112 7.88 2.11 8.50
C TYR A 112 7.96 1.91 6.98
N GLY A 113 8.50 2.90 6.26
CA GLY A 113 8.63 2.80 4.81
C GLY A 113 9.55 1.66 4.36
N ARG A 114 10.65 1.44 5.09
CA ARG A 114 11.56 0.31 4.87
C ARG A 114 10.82 -1.02 5.02
N ASP A 115 10.05 -1.19 6.09
CA ASP A 115 9.29 -2.42 6.33
C ASP A 115 8.24 -2.67 5.23
N VAL A 116 7.57 -1.62 4.74
CA VAL A 116 6.64 -1.70 3.61
C VAL A 116 7.36 -2.10 2.31
N ALA A 117 8.50 -1.49 2.01
CA ALA A 117 9.29 -1.80 0.82
C ALA A 117 9.82 -3.24 0.84
N THR A 118 10.34 -3.69 1.99
CA THR A 118 10.79 -5.07 2.18
C THR A 118 9.62 -6.05 2.01
N LEU A 119 8.46 -5.77 2.60
CA LEU A 119 7.29 -6.64 2.47
C LEU A 119 6.81 -6.78 1.03
N GLU A 120 6.80 -5.70 0.25
CA GLU A 120 6.44 -5.74 -1.18
C GLU A 120 7.45 -6.58 -1.97
N MET A 121 8.74 -6.30 -1.79
CA MET A 121 9.82 -7.02 -2.46
C MET A 121 9.75 -8.52 -2.16
N GLU A 122 9.63 -8.91 -0.90
CA GLU A 122 9.50 -10.30 -0.50
C GLU A 122 8.22 -10.95 -1.05
N THR A 123 7.10 -10.22 -1.05
CA THR A 123 5.83 -10.73 -1.58
C THR A 123 5.97 -11.01 -3.07
N MET A 124 6.55 -10.10 -3.83
CA MET A 124 6.79 -10.30 -5.26
C MET A 124 7.79 -11.43 -5.50
N ALA A 125 8.89 -11.50 -4.75
CA ALA A 125 9.89 -12.55 -4.91
C ALA A 125 9.33 -13.95 -4.61
N ARG A 126 8.46 -14.08 -3.60
CA ARG A 126 7.79 -15.35 -3.27
C ARG A 126 6.81 -15.80 -4.36
N HIS A 127 6.03 -14.88 -4.91
CA HIS A 127 5.00 -15.22 -5.91
C HIS A 127 5.58 -15.33 -7.33
N CYS A 128 6.63 -14.57 -7.63
CA CYS A 128 7.23 -14.40 -8.94
C CYS A 128 8.76 -14.42 -8.85
N PRO A 129 9.39 -15.59 -8.61
CA PRO A 129 10.84 -15.70 -8.35
C PRO A 129 11.74 -15.31 -9.54
N GLY A 130 11.17 -15.18 -10.74
CA GLY A 130 11.89 -14.69 -11.93
C GLY A 130 11.82 -13.17 -12.14
N THR A 131 11.07 -12.45 -11.29
CA THR A 131 10.95 -10.99 -11.37
C THR A 131 12.24 -10.33 -10.89
N ARG A 132 12.71 -9.34 -11.65
CA ARG A 132 13.83 -8.48 -11.27
C ARG A 132 13.33 -7.18 -10.65
N PHE A 133 14.08 -6.66 -9.70
CA PHE A 133 13.73 -5.43 -9.00
C PHE A 133 14.55 -4.24 -9.51
N ILE A 134 13.90 -3.09 -9.57
CA ILE A 134 14.54 -1.77 -9.66
C ILE A 134 14.04 -0.98 -8.47
N LEU A 135 14.97 -0.45 -7.68
CA LEU A 135 14.64 0.33 -6.50
C LEU A 135 15.01 1.79 -6.73
N ILE A 136 14.09 2.70 -6.41
CA ILE A 136 14.23 4.13 -6.67
C ILE A 136 13.85 4.89 -5.41
N GLY A 137 14.70 5.79 -4.95
CA GLY A 137 14.38 6.61 -3.78
C GLY A 137 14.82 8.05 -3.96
N TYR A 138 14.03 8.97 -3.43
CA TYR A 138 14.36 10.39 -3.41
C TYR A 138 14.33 10.94 -1.98
N SER A 139 15.36 11.69 -1.59
CA SER A 139 15.47 12.31 -0.26
C SER A 139 15.27 11.28 0.89
N GLN A 140 14.27 11.45 1.76
CA GLN A 140 13.93 10.45 2.79
C GLN A 140 13.61 9.07 2.20
N GLY A 141 13.00 9.02 1.01
CA GLY A 141 12.75 7.78 0.29
C GLY A 141 14.04 7.08 -0.18
N ALA A 142 15.12 7.81 -0.44
CA ALA A 142 16.42 7.20 -0.75
C ALA A 142 17.01 6.48 0.45
N HIS A 143 16.84 7.04 1.66
CA HIS A 143 17.28 6.42 2.90
C HIS A 143 16.55 5.11 3.16
N LEU A 144 15.21 5.12 3.16
CA LEU A 144 14.44 3.90 3.46
C LEU A 144 14.63 2.80 2.41
N ILE A 145 14.84 3.16 1.13
CA ILE A 145 15.13 2.18 0.08
C ILE A 145 16.52 1.58 0.25
N GLY A 146 17.51 2.38 0.62
CA GLY A 146 18.85 1.88 0.95
C GLY A 146 18.84 0.88 2.10
N ASP A 147 18.06 1.17 3.15
CA ASP A 147 17.89 0.28 4.32
C ASP A 147 17.03 -0.97 4.03
N ALA A 148 16.31 -1.01 2.91
CA ALA A 148 15.50 -2.16 2.52
C ALA A 148 16.30 -3.23 1.75
N GLU A 149 17.42 -2.86 1.11
CA GLU A 149 18.35 -3.82 0.47
C GLU A 149 19.43 -4.37 1.41
N GLY A 150 19.79 -3.63 2.46
CA GLY A 150 20.83 -3.99 3.43
C GLY A 150 20.34 -4.92 4.55
#